data_AF-A0A2V9XIX3-F1
#
_entry.id   AF-A0A2V9XIX3-F1
#
_cell.length_a   1.000
_cell.length_b   1.000
_cell.length_c   1.000
_cell.angle_alpha   90.00
_cell.angle_beta   90.00
_cell.angle_gamma   90.00
#
_symmetry.space_group_name_H-M   'P 1'
#
loop_
_entity.id
_entity.type
_entity.pdbx_description
1 polymer ?
#
loop_
_entity_poly.entity_id
_entity_poly.type
_entity_poly.pdbx_seq_one_letter_code
_entity_poly.pdbx_strand_id
1 'polypeptide(L)' 'MLSAGVPEWFADALLDLQRLYREGGASLVTNDFERLSGRKPISFDQFARDYATAFQSEAKAAG' A
#
# COMPACT_ATOMS: atom_id res chain seq x y z
N MET A 1 12.43 -10.73 -1.16
CA MET A 1 11.73 -10.96 0.13
C MET A 1 12.54 -11.89 1.01
N LEU A 2 12.81 -13.13 0.57
CA LEU A 2 13.64 -14.07 1.32
C LEU A 2 15.05 -13.53 1.64
N SER A 3 15.73 -12.94 0.65
CA SER A 3 17.04 -12.30 0.86
C SER A 3 17.02 -11.10 1.81
N ALA A 4 15.83 -10.53 2.07
CA ALA A 4 15.61 -9.46 3.03
C ALA A 4 15.19 -9.98 4.41
N GLY A 5 15.26 -11.30 4.65
CA GLY A 5 14.94 -11.94 5.93
C GLY A 5 13.46 -12.24 6.15
N VAL A 6 12.62 -12.10 5.11
CA VAL A 6 11.19 -12.45 5.20
C VAL A 6 11.04 -13.99 5.23
N PRO A 7 10.32 -14.58 6.21
CA PRO A 7 10.05 -16.02 6.21
C PRO A 7 9.29 -16.47 4.96
N GLU A 8 9.58 -17.67 4.46
CA GLU A 8 9.04 -18.19 3.20
C GLU A 8 7.51 -18.21 3.15
N TRP A 9 6.87 -18.76 4.18
CA TRP A 9 5.41 -18.78 4.28
C TRP A 9 4.79 -17.38 4.18
N PHE A 10 5.48 -16.34 4.67
CA PHE A 10 4.98 -14.98 4.63
C PHE A 10 5.26 -14.32 3.28
N ALA A 11 6.38 -14.63 2.64
CA ALA A 11 6.64 -14.22 1.26
C ALA A 11 5.58 -14.79 0.30
N ASP A 12 5.21 -16.06 0.45
CA ASP A 12 4.16 -16.68 -0.34
C ASP A 12 2.79 -16.02 -0.10
N ALA A 13 2.44 -15.78 1.17
CA ALA A 13 1.21 -15.07 1.51
C ALA A 13 1.15 -13.64 0.92
N LEU A 14 2.28 -12.94 0.88
CA LEU A 14 2.37 -11.62 0.23
C LEU A 14 2.15 -11.73 -1.28
N LEU A 15 2.69 -12.75 -1.95
CA LEU A 15 2.48 -12.98 -3.38
C LEU A 15 1.01 -13.29 -3.69
N ASP A 16 0.36 -14.13 -2.87
CA ASP A 16 -1.07 -14.41 -2.99
C ASP A 16 -1.92 -13.15 -2.81
N LEU A 17 -1.57 -12.31 -1.83
CA LEU A 17 -2.24 -11.02 -1.64
C LEU A 17 -2.07 -10.09 -2.86
N GLN A 18 -0.88 -10.03 -3.46
CA GLN A 18 -0.67 -9.25 -4.69
C GLN A 18 -1.49 -9.79 -5.87
N ARG A 19 -1.67 -11.11 -5.95
CA ARG A 19 -2.54 -11.74 -6.97
C ARG A 19 -4.00 -11.34 -6.76
N LEU A 20 -4.49 -11.39 -5.52
CA LEU A 20 -5.85 -10.92 -5.15
C LEU A 20 -6.08 -9.48 -5.61
N TYR A 21 -5.14 -8.57 -5.33
CA TYR A 21 -5.25 -7.18 -5.77
C TYR A 21 -5.27 -7.04 -7.30
N ARG A 22 -4.41 -7.77 -8.01
CA ARG A 22 -4.34 -7.75 -9.48
C ARG A 22 -5.63 -8.24 -10.13
N GLU A 23 -6.28 -9.22 -9.54
CA GLU A 23 -7.55 -9.79 -10.00
C GLU A 23 -8.77 -8.94 -9.58
N GLY A 24 -8.55 -7.80 -8.93
CA GLY A 24 -9.62 -6.89 -8.50
C GLY A 24 -10.35 -7.35 -7.23
N GLY A 25 -9.84 -8.37 -6.53
CA GLY A 25 -10.48 -8.93 -5.33
C GLY A 25 -10.68 -7.96 -4.17
N ALA A 26 -10.00 -6.81 -4.19
CA ALA A 26 -10.17 -5.73 -3.22
C ALA A 26 -10.60 -4.39 -3.86
N SER A 27 -11.25 -4.40 -5.02
CA SER A 27 -11.67 -3.17 -5.71
C SER A 27 -12.97 -2.57 -5.19
N LEU A 28 -13.66 -3.22 -4.25
CA LEU A 28 -14.91 -2.72 -3.68
C LEU A 28 -14.66 -1.44 -2.87
N VAL A 29 -15.39 -0.38 -3.21
CA VAL A 29 -15.39 0.89 -2.48
C VAL A 29 -16.71 1.04 -1.74
N THR A 30 -16.65 1.36 -0.45
CA THR A 30 -17.83 1.65 0.39
C THR A 30 -17.67 2.99 1.11
N ASN A 31 -18.78 3.50 1.67
CA ASN A 31 -18.79 4.71 2.48
C ASN A 31 -18.66 4.42 4.00
N ASP A 32 -18.29 3.20 4.39
CA ASP A 32 -18.29 2.79 5.79
C ASP A 32 -17.30 3.57 6.65
N PHE A 33 -16.14 3.93 6.09
CA PHE A 33 -15.16 4.75 6.80
C PHE A 33 -15.76 6.12 7.19
N GLU A 34 -16.40 6.80 6.25
CA GLU A 34 -17.00 8.12 6.52
C GLU A 34 -18.18 7.97 7.48
N ARG A 35 -19.02 6.95 7.30
CA ARG A 35 -20.16 6.66 8.19
C ARG A 35 -19.75 6.37 9.63
N LEU A 36 -18.66 5.63 9.84
CA LEU A 36 -18.19 5.22 11.17
C LEU A 36 -17.33 6.27 11.86
N SER A 37 -16.50 6.99 11.10
CA SER A 37 -15.52 7.93 11.66
C SER A 37 -15.98 9.40 11.63
N GLY A 38 -17.00 9.73 10.82
CA GLY A 38 -17.41 11.12 10.55
C GLY A 38 -16.38 11.92 9.74
N ARG A 39 -15.33 11.27 9.22
CA ARG A 39 -14.25 11.92 8.47
C ARG A 39 -14.21 11.38 7.04
N LYS A 40 -13.90 12.24 6.08
CA LYS A 40 -13.61 11.80 4.71
C LYS A 40 -12.25 11.08 4.66
N PRO A 41 -12.12 9.99 3.89
CA PRO A 41 -10.81 9.39 3.62
C PRO A 41 -9.95 10.37 2.83
N ILE A 42 -8.63 10.32 3.02
CA ILE A 42 -7.69 11.05 2.17
C ILE A 42 -7.47 10.27 0.87
N SER A 43 -7.20 10.99 -0.23
CA SER A 43 -6.80 10.34 -1.48
C SER A 43 -5.37 9.82 -1.39
N PHE A 44 -5.03 8.87 -2.26
CA PHE A 44 -3.65 8.42 -2.41
C PHE A 44 -2.72 9.58 -2.81
N ASP A 45 -3.18 10.50 -3.65
CA ASP A 45 -2.39 11.69 -4.03
C ASP A 45 -2.03 12.56 -2.84
N GLN A 46 -2.96 12.71 -1.89
CA GLN A 46 -2.71 13.46 -0.67
C GLN A 46 -1.69 12.73 0.20
N PHE A 47 -1.86 11.43 0.40
CA PHE A 47 -0.90 10.59 1.12
C PHE A 47 0.51 10.68 0.51
N ALA A 48 0.63 10.53 -0.81
CA ALA A 48 1.92 10.57 -1.50
C ALA A 48 2.64 11.93 -1.34
N ARG A 49 1.89 13.04 -1.32
CA ARG A 49 2.44 14.38 -1.04
C ARG A 49 2.88 14.52 0.41
N ASP A 50 2.05 14.08 1.36
CA ASP A 50 2.31 14.23 2.80
C ASP A 50 3.54 13.44 3.26
N TYR A 51 3.81 12.30 2.61
CA TYR A 51 4.91 11.40 2.96
C TYR A 51 6.04 11.38 1.90
N ALA A 52 6.07 12.36 0.99
CA ALA A 52 7.06 12.41 -0.08
C ALA A 52 8.52 12.36 0.43
N THR A 53 8.78 12.95 1.60
CA THR A 53 10.13 13.00 2.21
C THR A 53 10.71 11.62 2.51
N ALA A 54 9.87 10.61 2.76
CA ALA A 54 10.31 9.24 3.02
C ALA A 54 10.99 8.58 1.79
N PHE A 55 10.75 9.13 0.59
CA PHE A 55 11.21 8.56 -0.68
C PHE A 55 12.25 9.44 -1.40
N GLN A 56 12.56 10.62 -0.86
CA GLN A 56 13.46 11.60 -1.50
C GLN A 56 14.95 11.24 -1.40
N SER A 57 15.36 10.36 -0.48
CA SER A 57 16.76 9.91 -0.35
C SER A 57 17.16 8.86 -1.39
N GLU A 58 16.24 7.99 -1.82
CA GLU A 58 16.50 6.98 -2.87
C GLU A 58 16.55 7.59 -4.28
N ALA A 59 15.70 8.59 -4.56
CA ALA A 59 15.67 9.26 -5.87
C ALA A 59 16.98 9.98 -6.23
N LYS A 60 17.74 10.44 -5.21
CA LYS A 60 19.05 11.10 -5.40
C LYS A 60 20.21 10.14 -5.65
N ALA A 61 20.05 8.86 -5.30
CA ALA A 61 21.07 7.83 -5.50
C ALA A 61 20.93 7.09 -6.84
N ALA A 62 19.77 7.21 -7.50
CA ALA A 62 19.45 6.55 -8.77
C ALA A 62 19.54 7.47 -10.00
N GLY A 63 19.97 8.74 -9.84
CA GLY A 63 20.18 9.72 -10.92
C GLY A 63 21.61 10.20 -10.97
#